data_AF-A0AAU4NV64-F1
#
_entry.id   AF-A0AAU4NV64-F1
#
_cell.length_a   1.000
_cell.length_b   1.000
_cell.length_c   1.000
_cell.angle_alpha   90.00
_cell.angle_beta   90.00
_cell.angle_gamma   90.00
#
_symmetry.space_group_name_H-M   'P 1'
#
loop_
_entity.id
_entity.type
_entity.pdbx_description
1 polymer ?
#
loop_
_entity_poly.entity_id
_entity_poly.type
_entity_poly.pdbx_seq_one_letter_code
_entity_poly.pdbx_strand_id
1 'polypeptide(L)'
;MDAVLGPDTVVVSVRVVLDLLSISRELDAMARDRQDLAELSALSRRMGVALRPIYGEYVTRLFEENRRQNGSLSPIYAMFGQLLDEPNESTDEVEREERLYRRWLAGRDVDVPAETVARFEKRLKRGQK
;
A
#
# COMPACT_ATOMS: atom_id res chain seq x y z
N MET A 1 -14.42 -35.81 7.75
CA MET A 1 -14.62 -34.92 8.91
C MET A 1 -14.21 -33.56 8.41
N ASP A 2 -15.18 -32.77 7.96
CA ASP A 2 -14.88 -31.49 7.33
C ASP A 2 -14.48 -30.50 8.42
N ALA A 3 -13.26 -29.99 8.32
CA ALA A 3 -12.75 -29.01 9.26
C ALA A 3 -13.60 -27.74 9.13
N VAL A 4 -14.11 -27.23 10.26
CA VAL A 4 -14.78 -25.94 10.30
C VAL A 4 -13.74 -24.88 9.95
N LEU A 5 -13.87 -24.31 8.75
CA LEU A 5 -13.13 -23.11 8.38
C LEU A 5 -13.59 -21.99 9.34
N GLY A 6 -12.64 -21.35 10.00
CA GLY A 6 -12.91 -20.22 10.89
C GLY A 6 -13.57 -19.03 10.15
N PRO A 7 -13.73 -17.88 10.80
CA PRO A 7 -14.36 -16.72 10.18
C PRO A 7 -13.59 -16.24 8.94
N ASP A 8 -14.32 -15.83 7.90
CA ASP A 8 -13.75 -15.32 6.65
C ASP A 8 -12.95 -14.01 6.82
N THR A 9 -13.21 -13.27 7.91
CA THR A 9 -12.53 -12.00 8.21
C THR A 9 -12.26 -11.85 9.71
N VAL A 10 -11.16 -11.16 10.03
CA VAL A 10 -10.77 -10.81 11.39
C VAL A 10 -10.33 -9.35 11.46
N VAL A 11 -10.67 -8.67 12.56
CA VAL A 11 -10.23 -7.29 12.80
C VAL A 11 -8.80 -7.33 13.34
N VAL A 12 -7.89 -6.62 12.66
CA VAL A 12 -6.47 -6.53 13.02
C VAL A 12 -6.13 -5.08 13.40
N SER A 13 -5.37 -4.92 14.47
CA SER A 13 -4.87 -3.59 14.86
C SER A 13 -3.90 -3.04 13.83
N VAL A 14 -4.00 -1.74 13.54
CA VAL A 14 -3.04 -1.03 12.69
C VAL A 14 -1.60 -1.28 13.13
N ARG A 15 -1.32 -1.40 14.44
CA ARG A 15 0.04 -1.64 14.95
C ARG A 15 0.60 -2.95 14.42
N VAL A 16 -0.21 -4.01 14.43
CA VAL A 16 0.18 -5.33 13.89
C VAL A 16 0.49 -5.24 12.40
N VAL A 17 -0.32 -4.49 11.64
CA VAL A 17 -0.07 -4.27 10.20
C VAL A 17 1.24 -3.50 9.97
N LEU A 18 1.52 -2.48 10.80
CA LEU A 18 2.77 -1.72 10.72
C LEU A 18 4.00 -2.56 11.07
N ASP A 19 3.89 -3.43 12.07
CA ASP A 19 4.95 -4.36 12.46
C ASP A 19 5.25 -5.35 11.32
N LEU A 20 4.21 -5.96 10.72
CA LEU A 20 4.35 -6.84 9.56
C LEU A 20 5.00 -6.13 8.37
N LEU A 21 4.64 -4.88 8.14
CA LEU A 21 5.26 -4.05 7.10
C LEU A 21 6.72 -3.73 7.40
N SER A 22 7.10 -3.54 8.67
CA SER A 22 8.51 -3.34 9.04
C SER A 22 9.32 -4.59 8.74
N ILE A 23 8.83 -5.76 9.18
CA ILE A 23 9.49 -7.05 8.95
C ILE A 23 9.63 -7.34 7.45
N SER A 24 8.58 -7.08 6.66
CA SER A 24 8.65 -7.26 5.20
C SER A 24 9.68 -6.36 4.55
N ARG A 25 9.92 -5.15 5.08
CA ARG A 25 10.94 -4.23 4.58
C ARG A 25 12.34 -4.66 4.96
N GLU A 26 12.54 -5.14 6.19
CA GLU A 26 13.81 -5.73 6.62
C GLU A 26 14.17 -6.96 5.77
N LEU A 27 13.19 -7.81 5.47
CA LEU A 27 13.38 -8.97 4.58
C LEU A 27 13.76 -8.55 3.15
N ASP A 28 13.13 -7.49 2.63
CA ASP A 28 13.43 -6.97 1.29
C ASP A 28 14.83 -6.33 1.23
N ALA A 29 15.24 -5.60 2.26
CA ALA A 29 16.60 -5.09 2.37
C ALA A 29 17.63 -6.23 2.39
N MET A 30 17.40 -7.26 3.23
CA MET A 30 18.27 -8.44 3.26
C MET A 30 18.33 -9.16 1.91
N ALA A 31 17.21 -9.28 1.20
CA ALA A 31 17.17 -9.89 -0.12
C ALA A 31 17.97 -9.11 -1.18
N ARG A 32 18.00 -7.77 -1.09
CA ARG A 32 18.81 -6.92 -1.96
C ARG A 32 20.30 -7.03 -1.67
N ASP A 33 20.67 -7.13 -0.39
CA ASP A 33 22.06 -7.29 0.03
C ASP A 33 22.61 -8.69 -0.29
N ARG A 34 21.76 -9.71 -0.24
CA ARG A 34 22.09 -11.12 -0.49
C ARG A 34 21.63 -11.57 -1.87
N GLN A 35 22.19 -10.94 -2.91
CA GLN A 35 21.91 -11.30 -4.31
C GLN A 35 22.34 -12.73 -4.67
N ASP A 36 23.20 -13.35 -3.85
CA ASP A 36 23.60 -14.75 -3.94
C ASP A 36 22.46 -15.73 -3.63
N LEU A 37 21.40 -15.28 -2.95
CA LEU A 37 20.28 -16.11 -2.51
C LEU A 37 19.00 -15.78 -3.30
N ALA A 38 18.89 -16.30 -4.52
CA ALA A 38 17.72 -16.08 -5.38
C ALA A 38 16.38 -16.45 -4.71
N GLU A 39 16.36 -17.51 -3.90
CA GLU A 39 15.16 -17.95 -3.16
C GLU A 39 14.69 -16.93 -2.12
N LEU A 40 15.61 -16.19 -1.49
CA LEU A 40 15.28 -15.15 -0.51
C LEU A 40 14.57 -13.98 -1.19
N SER A 41 15.05 -13.57 -2.38
CA SER A 41 14.41 -12.54 -3.19
C SER A 41 13.00 -12.96 -3.64
N ALA A 42 12.85 -14.21 -4.10
CA ALA A 42 11.54 -14.75 -4.46
C ALA A 42 10.57 -14.78 -3.27
N LEU A 43 11.04 -15.18 -2.08
CA LEU A 43 10.22 -15.21 -0.87
C LEU A 43 9.83 -13.80 -0.40
N SER A 44 10.78 -12.86 -0.39
CA SER A 44 10.52 -11.44 -0.08
C SER A 44 9.41 -10.87 -0.97
N ARG A 45 9.53 -11.08 -2.29
CA ARG A 45 8.51 -10.64 -3.25
C ARG A 45 7.14 -11.25 -2.98
N ARG A 46 7.08 -12.56 -2.70
CA ARG A 46 5.83 -13.26 -2.37
C ARG A 46 5.20 -12.73 -1.09
N MET A 47 6.01 -12.42 -0.07
CA MET A 47 5.54 -11.80 1.18
C MET A 47 4.92 -10.42 0.91
N GLY A 48 5.61 -9.58 0.14
CA GLY A 48 5.11 -8.26 -0.25
C GLY A 48 3.74 -8.35 -0.95
N VAL A 49 3.60 -9.28 -1.91
CA VAL A 49 2.32 -9.52 -2.60
C VAL A 49 1.22 -9.98 -1.63
N ALA A 50 1.53 -10.89 -0.70
CA ALA A 50 0.56 -11.41 0.25
C ALA A 50 0.07 -10.36 1.27
N LEU A 51 0.92 -9.40 1.63
CA LEU A 51 0.57 -8.33 2.58
C LEU A 51 -0.25 -7.21 1.93
N ARG A 52 -0.15 -7.00 0.61
CA ARG A 52 -0.83 -5.89 -0.11
C ARG A 52 -2.32 -5.74 0.17
N PRO A 53 -3.14 -6.82 0.15
CA PRO A 53 -4.56 -6.71 0.46
C PRO A 53 -4.84 -6.23 1.89
N ILE A 54 -3.92 -6.50 2.82
CA ILE A 54 -4.09 -6.16 4.24
C ILE A 54 -3.87 -4.66 4.47
N TYR A 55 -2.78 -4.11 3.93
CA TYR A 55 -2.44 -2.70 4.20
C TYR A 55 -2.96 -1.74 3.13
N GLY A 56 -3.23 -2.19 1.91
CA GLY A 56 -3.55 -1.31 0.78
C GLY A 56 -4.77 -0.43 1.03
N GLU A 57 -5.86 -1.02 1.52
CA GLU A 57 -7.08 -0.29 1.88
C GLU A 57 -6.84 0.69 3.03
N TYR A 58 -6.14 0.24 4.07
CA TYR A 58 -5.81 1.07 5.22
C TYR A 58 -4.99 2.30 4.80
N VAL A 59 -3.96 2.11 3.97
CA VAL A 59 -3.10 3.19 3.47
C VAL A 59 -3.89 4.18 2.62
N THR A 60 -4.76 3.70 1.73
CA THR A 60 -5.62 4.57 0.94
C THR A 60 -6.49 5.44 1.85
N ARG A 61 -7.20 4.85 2.81
CA ARG A 61 -8.06 5.61 3.75
C ARG A 61 -7.26 6.63 4.56
N LEU A 62 -6.10 6.23 5.07
CA LEU A 62 -5.20 7.09 5.82
C LEU A 62 -4.77 8.31 5.00
N PHE A 63 -4.35 8.10 3.75
CA PHE A 63 -3.96 9.19 2.86
C PHE A 63 -5.13 10.10 2.49
N GLU A 64 -6.33 9.54 2.29
CA GLU A 64 -7.52 10.35 2.06
C GLU A 64 -7.86 11.23 3.26
N GLU A 65 -7.86 10.68 4.48
CA GLU A 65 -8.13 11.41 5.72
C GLU A 65 -7.15 12.55 5.93
N ASN A 66 -5.86 12.27 5.79
CA ASN A 66 -4.82 13.28 5.92
C ASN A 66 -4.97 14.40 4.89
N ARG A 67 -5.24 14.06 3.63
CA ARG A 67 -5.45 15.06 2.57
C ARG A 67 -6.69 15.91 2.82
N ARG A 68 -7.75 15.36 3.41
CA ARG A 68 -8.95 16.12 3.81
C ARG A 68 -8.66 17.11 4.93
N GLN A 69 -7.81 16.74 5.88
CA GLN A 69 -7.49 17.57 7.05
C GLN A 69 -6.39 18.61 6.79
N ASN A 70 -5.88 18.72 5.54
CA ASN A 70 -4.67 19.48 5.21
C ASN A 70 -3.49 19.11 6.12
N GLY A 71 -3.46 17.87 6.63
CA GLY A 71 -2.46 17.40 7.57
C GLY A 71 -1.11 17.16 6.89
N SER A 72 -0.02 17.35 7.63
CA SER A 72 1.30 16.90 7.20
C SER A 72 1.38 15.39 7.33
N LEU A 73 1.52 14.65 6.23
CA LEU A 73 1.67 13.19 6.32
C LEU A 73 3.10 12.73 6.70
N SER A 74 3.95 13.61 7.23
CA SER A 74 5.38 13.36 7.40
C SER A 74 5.74 12.03 8.11
N PRO A 75 5.11 11.63 9.24
CA PRO A 75 5.43 10.35 9.90
C PRO A 75 4.91 9.13 9.13
N ILE A 76 3.74 9.26 8.50
CA ILE A 76 3.09 8.20 7.73
C ILE A 76 3.83 7.96 6.41
N TYR A 77 4.28 9.04 5.76
CA TYR A 77 5.10 8.99 4.55
C TYR A 77 6.43 8.27 4.77
N ALA A 78 7.09 8.47 5.92
CA ALA A 78 8.34 7.76 6.20
C ALA A 78 8.15 6.24 6.20
N MET A 79 7.00 5.75 6.67
CA MET A 79 6.72 4.31 6.72
C MET A 79 6.28 3.74 5.38
N PHE A 80 5.48 4.49 4.60
CA PHE A 80 4.93 4.03 3.32
C PHE A 80 5.69 4.55 2.09
N GLY A 81 6.79 5.27 2.28
CA GLY A 81 7.57 5.88 1.21
C GLY A 81 7.99 4.87 0.15
N GLN A 82 8.56 3.75 0.57
CA GLN A 82 8.96 2.68 -0.35
C GLN A 82 7.79 2.10 -1.15
N LEU A 83 6.61 1.92 -0.53
CA LEU A 83 5.41 1.46 -1.24
C LEU A 83 4.97 2.45 -2.33
N LEU A 84 5.11 3.74 -2.04
CA LEU A 84 4.82 4.81 -3.00
C LEU A 84 5.88 4.88 -4.11
N ASP A 85 7.13 4.57 -3.79
CA ASP A 85 8.28 4.66 -4.69
C ASP A 85 8.43 3.41 -5.59
N GLU A 86 7.88 2.25 -5.21
CA GLU A 86 7.87 1.04 -6.03
C GLU A 86 7.21 1.28 -7.41
N PRO A 87 7.82 0.87 -8.54
CA PRO A 87 7.23 0.98 -9.87
C PRO A 87 5.79 0.48 -9.97
N ASN A 88 4.94 1.20 -10.71
CA ASN A 88 3.53 0.85 -10.90
C ASN A 88 3.37 -0.13 -12.07
N GLU A 89 3.98 -1.30 -11.95
CA GLU A 89 4.02 -2.35 -12.99
C GLU A 89 2.94 -3.42 -12.80
N SER A 90 1.89 -3.14 -12.01
CA SER A 90 0.82 -4.12 -11.83
C SER A 90 0.09 -4.36 -13.15
N THR A 91 -0.14 -5.64 -13.46
CA THR A 91 -0.96 -6.09 -14.59
C THR A 91 -2.46 -6.04 -14.27
N ASP A 92 -2.82 -5.89 -13.00
CA ASP A 92 -4.19 -5.64 -12.57
C ASP A 92 -4.49 -4.13 -12.68
N GLU A 93 -5.47 -3.79 -13.51
CA GLU A 93 -5.86 -2.41 -13.77
C GLU A 93 -6.39 -1.70 -12.51
N VAL A 94 -7.11 -2.42 -11.64
CA VAL A 94 -7.65 -1.88 -10.38
C VAL A 94 -6.49 -1.57 -9.44
N GLU A 95 -5.56 -2.50 -9.27
CA GLU A 95 -4.39 -2.28 -8.42
C GLU A 95 -3.53 -1.13 -8.95
N ARG A 96 -3.34 -1.06 -10.27
CA ARG A 96 -2.58 0.01 -10.93
C ARG A 96 -3.20 1.38 -10.69
N GLU A 97 -4.53 1.52 -10.80
CA GLU A 97 -5.22 2.78 -10.50
C GLU A 97 -5.15 3.12 -9.00
N GLU A 98 -5.30 2.14 -8.11
CA GLU A 98 -5.17 2.36 -6.66
C GLU A 98 -3.77 2.83 -6.25
N ARG A 99 -2.72 2.27 -6.85
CA ARG A 99 -1.33 2.73 -6.62
C ARG A 99 -1.12 4.16 -7.10
N LEU A 100 -1.67 4.49 -8.27
CA LEU A 100 -1.60 5.85 -8.81
C LEU A 100 -2.36 6.84 -7.92
N TYR A 101 -3.54 6.45 -7.45
CA TYR A 101 -4.35 7.24 -6.54
C TYR A 101 -3.63 7.51 -5.21
N ARG A 102 -3.01 6.48 -4.61
CA ARG A 102 -2.21 6.63 -3.38
C ARG A 102 -1.04 7.61 -3.55
N ARG A 103 -0.34 7.58 -4.69
CA ARG A 103 0.74 8.55 -5.00
C ARG A 103 0.21 9.96 -5.19
N TRP A 104 -0.92 10.11 -5.88
CA TRP A 104 -1.58 11.40 -6.06
C TRP A 104 -2.01 11.98 -4.71
N LEU A 105 -2.65 11.17 -3.84
CA LEU A 105 -3.02 11.56 -2.48
C LEU A 105 -1.80 12.02 -1.70
N ALA A 106 -0.68 11.30 -1.85
CA ALA A 106 0.61 11.59 -1.25
C ALA A 106 1.32 12.83 -1.84
N GLY A 107 0.78 13.50 -2.86
CA GLY A 107 1.41 14.67 -3.46
C GLY A 107 2.77 14.38 -4.08
N ARG A 108 3.04 13.11 -4.47
CA ARG A 108 4.21 12.78 -5.28
C ARG A 108 4.04 13.39 -6.66
N ASP A 109 5.14 13.74 -7.30
CA ASP A 109 5.15 14.21 -8.69
C ASP A 109 4.83 13.02 -9.60
N VAL A 110 3.54 12.82 -9.84
CA VAL A 110 3.02 11.82 -10.78
C VAL A 110 2.39 12.56 -11.94
N ASP A 111 2.86 12.25 -13.14
CA ASP A 111 2.24 12.69 -14.40
C ASP A 111 0.89 11.98 -14.56
N VAL A 112 -0.14 12.55 -13.93
CA VAL A 112 -1.51 12.03 -13.94
C VAL A 112 -2.33 12.89 -14.91
N PRO A 113 -2.93 12.28 -15.96
CA PRO A 113 -3.80 13.01 -16.89
C PRO A 113 -4.92 13.74 -16.15
N ALA A 114 -5.30 14.94 -16.65
CA ALA A 114 -6.31 15.79 -16.00
C ALA A 114 -7.64 15.08 -15.76
N GLU A 115 -8.07 14.21 -16.68
CA GLU A 115 -9.25 13.37 -16.52
C GLU A 115 -9.17 12.41 -15.33
N THR A 116 -7.98 11.86 -15.05
CA THR A 116 -7.74 10.96 -13.93
C THR A 116 -7.70 11.73 -12.62
N VAL A 117 -7.10 12.93 -12.61
CA VAL A 117 -7.17 13.85 -11.47
C VAL A 117 -8.62 14.18 -11.11
N ALA A 118 -9.47 14.50 -12.09
CA ALA A 118 -10.88 14.78 -11.84
C ALA A 118 -11.63 13.59 -11.22
N ARG A 119 -11.33 12.35 -11.65
CA ARG A 119 -11.88 11.14 -11.02
C ARG A 119 -11.43 10.99 -9.57
N PHE A 120 -10.14 11.22 -9.30
CA PHE A 120 -9.55 11.14 -7.96
C PHE A 120 -10.15 12.17 -7.02
N GLU A 121 -10.30 13.42 -7.44
CA GLU A 121 -10.97 14.46 -6.65
C GLU A 121 -12.43 14.11 -6.36
N LYS A 122 -13.16 13.60 -7.35
CA LYS A 122 -14.56 13.15 -7.16
C LYS A 122 -14.66 12.00 -6.17
N ARG A 123 -13.69 11.09 -6.14
CA ARG A 123 -13.62 10.01 -5.13
C ARG A 123 -13.34 10.57 -3.74
N LEU A 124 -12.33 11.43 -3.60
CA LEU A 124 -11.96 12.03 -2.32
C LEU A 124 -13.13 12.78 -1.67
N LYS A 125 -13.89 13.54 -2.47
CA LYS A 125 -15.10 14.28 -2.04
C LYS A 125 -16.26 13.36 -1.63
N ARG A 126 -16.42 12.20 -2.28
CA ARG A 126 -17.50 11.24 -1.93
C ARG A 126 -17.35 10.67 -0.53
N GLY A 127 -16.12 10.47 -0.06
CA GLY A 127 -15.84 10.00 1.31
C GLY A 127 -15.92 11.07 2.41
N GLN A 128 -16.40 12.30 2.11
CA GLN A 128 -16.61 13.37 3.10
C GLN A 128 -18.04 13.41 3.68
N LYS A 129 -18.95 12.55 3.21
CA LYS A 129 -20.34 12.48 3.69
C LYS A 129 -20.51 11.48 4.81
#